data_AF-A0A6H2HBQ7-F1
#
_entry.id   AF-A0A6H2HBQ7-F1
#
_cell.length_a   1.000
_cell.length_b   1.000
_cell.length_c   1.000
_cell.angle_alpha   90.00
_cell.angle_beta   90.00
_cell.angle_gamma   90.00
#
_symmetry.space_group_name_H-M   'P 1'
#
loop_
_entity.id
_entity.type
_entity.pdbx_description
1 polymer ?
#
loop_
_entity_poly.entity_id
_entity_poly.type
_entity_poly.pdbx_seq_one_letter_code
_entity_poly.pdbx_strand_id
1 'polypeptide(L)'
;METITTDCVRLNAQASSKTEAVRLAGQLLVDAGYIAPGYIESMLKREAVANTFLGAGVAIPHGMVEDRHQIHHTGVAVVQFRDGVDWKDGDQAQLVVAIAAKSDEHIVLLRRLTRLMQAQGIENLIHTDDPQLMVRTLANESAQAAAIDLPEWQSSAHSDWILDYPNGLHARPATRWVETAKRFACDIRVYKAQEFADAKALTSLLSLGATRGDSLRLAASGPDSRRAVDALLDLVRSLSAEEKADAERARRNALVARRSTPEWLPEGKSQAIYGIGASPGLAVGKLVRHVSHQFDVPDSPGDVVADGEALEAALLAITAQLQTLEVQTSSRLGAAEAAIFAAQRELIADDQLLHEAMATILRGRGAAWA
;
A
#
# COMPACT_ATOMS: atom_id res chain seq x y z
N MET A 1 3.51 -30.02 17.55
CA MET A 1 3.25 -30.23 16.12
C MET A 1 3.86 -29.05 15.40
N GLU A 2 4.62 -29.29 14.33
CA GLU A 2 5.15 -28.19 13.51
C GLU A 2 3.98 -27.42 12.87
N THR A 3 4.16 -26.12 12.61
CA THR A 3 3.11 -25.28 12.03
C THR A 3 2.85 -25.59 10.56
N ILE A 4 3.82 -26.19 9.86
CA ILE A 4 3.69 -26.65 8.48
C ILE A 4 4.65 -27.80 8.26
N THR A 5 4.19 -28.85 7.58
CA THR A 5 5.00 -29.98 7.13
C THR A 5 4.83 -30.15 5.63
N THR A 6 5.64 -31.01 4.99
CA THR A 6 5.47 -31.30 3.55
C THR A 6 4.12 -31.92 3.22
N ASP A 7 3.47 -32.62 4.16
CA ASP A 7 2.14 -33.19 3.96
C ASP A 7 1.06 -32.11 3.82
N CYS A 8 1.38 -30.88 4.25
CA CYS A 8 0.52 -29.71 4.14
C CYS A 8 0.76 -28.94 2.83
N VAL A 9 1.63 -29.44 1.95
CA VAL A 9 2.01 -28.77 0.71
C VAL A 9 1.52 -29.58 -0.47
N ARG A 10 0.82 -28.93 -1.40
CA ARG A 10 0.44 -29.51 -2.68
C ARG A 10 0.91 -28.63 -3.82
N LEU A 11 1.86 -29.15 -4.59
CA LEU A 11 2.42 -28.48 -5.75
C LEU A 11 1.57 -28.74 -7.00
N ASN A 12 1.58 -27.78 -7.92
CA ASN A 12 0.96 -27.87 -9.24
C ASN A 12 -0.47 -28.47 -9.24
N ALA A 13 -1.30 -28.01 -8.31
CA ALA A 13 -2.70 -28.38 -8.25
C ALA A 13 -3.51 -27.64 -9.32
N GLN A 14 -4.73 -28.11 -9.56
CA GLN A 14 -5.73 -27.46 -10.40
C GLN A 14 -7.00 -27.26 -9.58
N ALA A 15 -7.66 -26.13 -9.78
CA ALA A 15 -8.99 -25.86 -9.25
C ALA A 15 -9.76 -25.02 -10.27
N SER A 16 -11.02 -25.39 -10.51
CA SER A 16 -11.93 -24.70 -11.42
C SER A 16 -12.57 -23.45 -10.81
N SER A 17 -12.44 -23.28 -9.49
CA SER A 17 -13.02 -22.14 -8.76
C SER A 17 -12.28 -21.86 -7.46
N LYS A 18 -12.43 -20.63 -6.97
CA LYS A 18 -12.03 -20.23 -5.61
C LYS A 18 -12.51 -21.21 -4.54
N THR A 19 -13.78 -21.60 -4.59
CA THR A 19 -14.37 -22.56 -3.63
C THR A 19 -13.62 -23.88 -3.61
N GLU A 20 -13.28 -24.42 -4.78
CA GLU A 20 -12.52 -25.66 -4.89
C GLU A 20 -11.10 -25.51 -4.35
N ALA A 21 -10.43 -24.38 -4.64
CA ALA A 21 -9.10 -24.10 -4.13
C ALA A 21 -9.08 -23.98 -2.58
N VAL A 22 -10.08 -23.31 -2.00
CA VAL A 22 -10.24 -23.23 -0.53
C VAL A 22 -10.50 -24.61 0.07
N ARG A 23 -11.35 -25.44 -0.54
CA ARG A 23 -11.60 -26.81 -0.09
C ARG A 23 -10.36 -27.69 -0.17
N LEU A 24 -9.58 -27.59 -1.24
CA LEU A 24 -8.31 -28.31 -1.39
C LEU A 24 -7.33 -27.96 -0.27
N ALA A 25 -7.14 -26.66 -0.01
CA ALA A 25 -6.23 -26.20 1.03
C ALA A 25 -6.74 -26.54 2.45
N GLY A 26 -8.04 -26.42 2.69
CA GLY A 26 -8.68 -26.84 3.94
C GLY A 26 -8.58 -28.36 4.18
N GLN A 27 -8.72 -29.17 3.13
CA GLN A 27 -8.59 -30.62 3.25
C GLN A 27 -7.18 -31.04 3.68
N LEU A 28 -6.12 -30.36 3.20
CA LEU A 28 -4.76 -30.60 3.68
C LEU A 28 -4.62 -30.34 5.18
N LEU A 29 -5.28 -29.31 5.71
CA LEU A 29 -5.30 -29.04 7.14
C LEU A 29 -6.05 -30.10 7.94
N VAL A 30 -7.14 -30.65 7.38
CA VAL A 30 -7.89 -31.78 7.97
C VAL A 30 -7.05 -33.04 7.98
N ASP A 31 -6.46 -33.39 6.84
CA ASP A 31 -5.67 -34.61 6.66
C ASP A 31 -4.44 -34.62 7.58
N ALA A 32 -3.82 -33.45 7.78
CA ALA A 32 -2.73 -33.28 8.73
C ALA A 32 -3.19 -33.20 10.20
N GLY A 33 -4.49 -33.08 10.48
CA GLY A 33 -5.05 -33.07 11.83
C GLY A 33 -5.03 -31.71 12.54
N TYR A 34 -4.86 -30.60 11.82
CA TYR A 34 -4.88 -29.25 12.41
C TYR A 34 -6.29 -28.75 12.70
N ILE A 35 -7.28 -29.16 11.92
CA ILE A 35 -8.68 -28.69 12.02
C ILE A 35 -9.67 -29.84 11.91
N ALA A 36 -10.86 -29.65 12.48
CA ALA A 36 -12.01 -30.50 12.22
C ALA A 36 -12.56 -30.22 10.80
N PRO A 37 -13.18 -31.21 10.12
CA PRO A 37 -13.73 -31.03 8.76
C PRO A 37 -14.72 -29.87 8.60
N GLY A 38 -15.49 -29.57 9.65
CA GLY A 38 -16.44 -28.45 9.66
C GLY A 38 -15.80 -27.08 9.50
N TYR A 39 -14.50 -26.94 9.81
CA TYR A 39 -13.80 -25.66 9.70
C TYR A 39 -13.59 -25.23 8.23
N ILE A 40 -13.67 -26.16 7.27
CA ILE A 40 -13.64 -25.82 5.84
C ILE A 40 -14.85 -24.96 5.46
N GLU A 41 -16.03 -25.26 5.99
CA GLU A 41 -17.22 -24.42 5.76
C GLU A 41 -17.05 -23.04 6.40
N SER A 42 -16.36 -22.96 7.53
CA SER A 42 -16.01 -21.68 8.15
C SER A 42 -15.09 -20.83 7.27
N MET A 43 -14.09 -21.46 6.62
CA MET A 43 -13.21 -20.79 5.66
C MET A 43 -13.99 -20.24 4.46
N LEU A 44 -14.92 -21.04 3.93
CA LEU A 44 -15.77 -20.61 2.81
C LEU A 44 -16.74 -19.49 3.21
N LYS A 45 -17.31 -19.57 4.42
CA LYS A 45 -18.16 -18.51 4.98
C LYS A 45 -17.37 -17.20 5.13
N ARG A 46 -16.14 -17.27 5.64
CA ARG A 46 -15.25 -16.11 5.78
C ARG A 46 -14.90 -15.48 4.42
N GLU A 47 -14.61 -16.31 3.43
CA GLU A 47 -14.30 -15.89 2.06
C GLU A 47 -15.48 -15.18 1.39
N ALA A 48 -16.72 -15.59 1.70
CA ALA A 48 -17.93 -14.95 1.18
C ALA A 48 -18.19 -13.56 1.79
N VAL A 49 -17.77 -13.33 3.04
CA VAL A 49 -17.92 -12.05 3.75
C VAL A 49 -16.89 -11.03 3.25
N ALA A 50 -15.62 -11.42 3.16
CA ALA A 50 -14.57 -10.58 2.63
C ALA A 50 -13.47 -11.41 1.97
N ASN A 51 -13.02 -10.93 0.81
CA ASN A 51 -12.00 -11.59 0.00
C ASN A 51 -10.71 -11.80 0.81
N THR A 52 -10.10 -12.98 0.67
CA THR A 52 -8.79 -13.29 1.28
C THR A 52 -7.62 -13.23 0.29
N PHE A 53 -7.82 -12.64 -0.89
CA PHE A 53 -6.71 -12.32 -1.79
C PHE A 53 -5.83 -11.23 -1.18
N LEU A 54 -4.52 -11.47 -1.17
CA LEU A 54 -3.52 -10.58 -0.57
C LEU A 54 -2.74 -9.77 -1.64
N GLY A 55 -2.86 -10.12 -2.92
CA GLY A 55 -2.04 -9.56 -4.01
C GLY A 55 -0.89 -10.46 -4.43
N ALA A 56 -0.19 -10.10 -5.52
CA ALA A 56 0.98 -10.83 -6.06
C ALA A 56 0.73 -12.35 -6.25
N GLY A 57 -0.49 -12.74 -6.60
CA GLY A 57 -0.85 -14.14 -6.80
C GLY A 57 -1.10 -14.94 -5.52
N VAL A 58 -1.21 -14.31 -4.34
CA VAL A 58 -1.38 -15.01 -3.05
C VAL A 58 -2.79 -14.83 -2.48
N ALA A 59 -3.40 -15.92 -2.03
CA ALA A 59 -4.62 -15.90 -1.22
C ALA A 59 -4.42 -16.63 0.12
N ILE A 60 -5.12 -16.18 1.16
CA ILE A 60 -4.93 -16.60 2.56
C ILE A 60 -6.25 -17.02 3.23
N PRO A 61 -6.92 -18.06 2.73
CA PRO A 61 -8.20 -18.48 3.29
C PRO A 61 -8.04 -18.94 4.74
N HIS A 62 -8.93 -18.48 5.60
CA HIS A 62 -8.98 -18.78 7.03
C HIS A 62 -10.44 -18.78 7.49
N GLY A 63 -10.75 -19.47 8.60
CA GLY A 63 -12.11 -19.54 9.11
C GLY A 63 -12.55 -18.31 9.91
N MET A 64 -13.84 -18.26 10.22
CA MET A 64 -14.42 -17.27 11.12
C MET A 64 -13.89 -17.44 12.55
N VAL A 65 -13.85 -16.34 13.31
CA VAL A 65 -13.37 -16.34 14.69
C VAL A 65 -14.24 -17.22 15.61
N GLU A 66 -15.55 -17.23 15.40
CA GLU A 66 -16.53 -18.06 16.14
C GLU A 66 -16.27 -19.57 16.03
N ASP A 67 -15.62 -20.00 14.94
CA ASP A 67 -15.33 -21.40 14.65
C ASP A 67 -13.93 -21.85 15.08
N ARG A 68 -13.16 -21.00 15.78
CA ARG A 68 -11.81 -21.35 16.28
C ARG A 68 -11.78 -22.60 17.16
N HIS A 69 -12.89 -22.92 17.82
CA HIS A 69 -13.04 -24.14 18.61
C HIS A 69 -12.85 -25.43 17.79
N GLN A 70 -13.00 -25.35 16.46
CA GLN A 70 -12.79 -26.46 15.53
C GLN A 70 -11.30 -26.64 15.14
N ILE A 71 -10.40 -25.79 15.62
CA ILE A 71 -8.95 -25.89 15.38
C ILE A 71 -8.31 -26.74 16.47
N HIS A 72 -7.72 -27.88 16.11
CA HIS A 72 -7.02 -28.77 17.02
C HIS A 72 -5.59 -28.29 17.30
N HIS A 73 -4.89 -27.78 16.28
CA HIS A 73 -3.53 -27.24 16.37
C HIS A 73 -3.34 -26.11 15.36
N THR A 74 -2.48 -25.12 15.65
CA THR A 74 -2.11 -24.13 14.63
C THR A 74 -1.40 -24.84 13.48
N GLY A 75 -1.85 -24.59 12.26
CA GLY A 75 -1.34 -25.22 11.05
C GLY A 75 -1.51 -24.35 9.82
N VAL A 76 -0.64 -24.55 8.86
CA VAL A 76 -0.66 -23.89 7.55
C VAL A 76 -0.63 -24.97 6.48
N ALA A 77 -1.48 -24.82 5.47
CA ALA A 77 -1.43 -25.61 4.25
C ALA A 77 -1.21 -24.71 3.05
N VAL A 78 -0.48 -25.20 2.06
CA VAL A 78 -0.09 -24.45 0.87
C VAL A 78 -0.48 -25.24 -0.36
N VAL A 79 -1.21 -24.61 -1.24
CA VAL A 79 -1.55 -25.17 -2.54
C VAL A 79 -1.07 -24.22 -3.63
N GLN A 80 -0.24 -24.74 -4.54
CA GLN A 80 0.29 -24.00 -5.68
C GLN A 80 -0.54 -24.33 -6.92
N PHE A 81 -1.05 -23.30 -7.59
CA PHE A 81 -1.79 -23.36 -8.83
C PHE A 81 -1.03 -22.58 -9.89
N ARG A 82 -0.17 -23.25 -10.67
CA ARG A 82 0.72 -22.58 -11.64
C ARG A 82 -0.06 -21.77 -12.68
N ASP A 83 -1.20 -22.30 -13.10
CA ASP A 83 -2.11 -21.68 -14.07
C ASP A 83 -3.01 -20.58 -13.44
N GLY A 84 -2.96 -20.42 -12.11
CA GLY A 84 -3.82 -19.51 -11.37
C GLY A 84 -5.25 -20.02 -11.16
N VAL A 85 -5.90 -19.48 -10.13
CA VAL A 85 -7.33 -19.66 -9.86
C VAL A 85 -7.96 -18.28 -9.78
N ASP A 86 -8.99 -18.03 -10.58
CA ASP A 86 -9.74 -16.77 -10.50
C ASP A 86 -10.36 -16.61 -9.11
N TRP A 87 -9.99 -15.52 -8.44
CA TRP A 87 -10.30 -15.29 -7.04
C TRP A 87 -11.32 -14.16 -6.84
N LYS A 88 -11.18 -13.05 -7.59
CA LYS A 88 -12.14 -11.94 -7.67
C LYS A 88 -11.80 -11.00 -8.84
N ASP A 89 -12.79 -10.60 -9.63
CA ASP A 89 -12.68 -9.51 -10.62
C ASP A 89 -11.44 -9.57 -11.54
N GLY A 90 -10.95 -10.78 -11.85
CA GLY A 90 -9.76 -11.02 -12.68
C GLY A 90 -8.46 -11.28 -11.91
N ASP A 91 -8.44 -11.08 -10.59
CA ASP A 91 -7.31 -11.43 -9.73
C ASP A 91 -7.09 -12.96 -9.71
N GLN A 92 -5.88 -13.39 -10.07
CA GLN A 92 -5.50 -14.80 -10.12
C GLN A 92 -4.69 -15.18 -8.89
N ALA A 93 -5.16 -16.16 -8.11
CA ALA A 93 -4.39 -16.75 -7.02
C ALA A 93 -3.57 -17.95 -7.54
N GLN A 94 -2.25 -17.85 -7.51
CA GLN A 94 -1.31 -18.92 -7.84
C GLN A 94 -0.78 -19.64 -6.60
N LEU A 95 -0.89 -19.02 -5.42
CA LEU A 95 -0.51 -19.62 -4.15
C LEU A 95 -1.64 -19.41 -3.14
N VAL A 96 -2.25 -20.50 -2.69
CA VAL A 96 -3.30 -20.49 -1.67
C VAL A 96 -2.69 -21.01 -0.37
N VAL A 97 -2.58 -20.14 0.63
CA VAL A 97 -1.99 -20.43 1.93
C VAL A 97 -3.11 -20.46 2.97
N ALA A 98 -3.70 -21.64 3.19
CA ALA A 98 -4.74 -21.81 4.20
C ALA A 98 -4.15 -21.79 5.60
N ILE A 99 -4.80 -21.04 6.50
CA ILE A 99 -4.32 -20.84 7.86
C ILE A 99 -5.38 -21.29 8.87
N ALA A 100 -4.96 -22.17 9.78
CA ALA A 100 -5.69 -22.49 10.99
C ALA A 100 -4.85 -22.02 12.18
N ALA A 101 -5.31 -21.00 12.91
CA ALA A 101 -4.59 -20.50 14.07
C ALA A 101 -5.52 -20.41 15.29
N LYS A 102 -5.06 -20.94 16.43
CA LYS A 102 -5.79 -20.83 17.71
C LYS A 102 -5.72 -19.42 18.33
N SER A 103 -4.75 -18.62 17.90
CA SER A 103 -4.37 -17.32 18.43
C SER A 103 -4.00 -16.37 17.27
N ASP A 104 -3.37 -15.25 17.59
CA ASP A 104 -2.86 -14.25 16.63
C ASP A 104 -1.63 -14.74 15.83
N GLU A 105 -1.29 -16.04 15.92
CA GLU A 105 -0.24 -16.69 15.14
C GLU A 105 -0.43 -16.58 13.61
N HIS A 106 -1.68 -16.46 13.13
CA HIS A 106 -1.94 -16.18 11.71
C HIS A 106 -1.28 -14.87 11.25
N ILE A 107 -1.18 -13.87 12.12
CA ILE A 107 -0.59 -12.55 11.82
C ILE A 107 0.92 -12.65 11.60
N VAL A 108 1.60 -13.54 12.33
CA VAL A 108 3.03 -13.79 12.15
C VAL A 108 3.29 -14.34 10.74
N LEU A 109 2.40 -15.21 10.24
CA LEU A 109 2.46 -15.73 8.88
C LEU A 109 2.12 -14.66 7.84
N LEU A 110 1.10 -13.82 8.09
CA LEU A 110 0.76 -12.69 7.21
C LEU A 110 1.96 -11.76 7.03
N ARG A 111 2.62 -11.37 8.12
CA ARG A 111 3.85 -10.55 8.05
C ARG A 111 4.99 -11.22 7.28
N ARG A 112 5.07 -12.56 7.26
CA ARG A 112 6.06 -13.27 6.43
C ARG A 112 5.69 -13.22 4.97
N LEU A 113 4.43 -13.52 4.64
CA LEU A 113 3.92 -13.47 3.27
C LEU A 113 4.06 -12.06 2.69
N THR A 114 3.65 -11.01 3.42
CA THR A 114 3.81 -9.62 2.97
C THR A 114 5.28 -9.25 2.72
N ARG A 115 6.22 -9.72 3.56
CA ARG A 115 7.67 -9.51 3.33
C ARG A 115 8.17 -10.27 2.10
N LEU A 116 7.71 -11.50 1.89
CA LEU A 116 8.05 -12.29 0.70
C LEU A 116 7.51 -11.64 -0.58
N MET A 117 6.32 -11.01 -0.51
CA MET A 117 5.76 -10.24 -1.62
C MET A 117 6.62 -9.03 -1.96
N GLN A 118 7.08 -8.28 -0.96
CA GLN A 118 7.99 -7.13 -1.15
C GLN A 118 9.35 -7.56 -1.73
N ALA A 119 9.87 -8.71 -1.31
CA ALA A 119 11.18 -9.24 -1.68
C ALA A 119 11.19 -10.21 -2.88
N GLN A 120 10.09 -10.36 -3.62
CA GLN A 120 9.95 -11.35 -4.73
C GLN A 120 10.17 -12.81 -4.33
N GLY A 121 10.04 -13.14 -3.05
CA GLY A 121 10.06 -14.53 -2.58
C GLY A 121 8.87 -15.34 -3.10
N ILE A 122 7.75 -14.69 -3.40
CA ILE A 122 6.52 -15.37 -3.87
C ILE A 122 6.69 -16.02 -5.25
N GLU A 123 7.35 -15.36 -6.20
CA GLU A 123 7.56 -15.90 -7.55
C GLU A 123 8.32 -17.24 -7.51
N ASN A 124 9.34 -17.32 -6.65
CA ASN A 124 10.08 -18.56 -6.42
C ASN A 124 9.18 -19.67 -5.82
N LEU A 125 8.25 -19.31 -4.94
CA LEU A 125 7.28 -20.27 -4.39
C LEU A 125 6.23 -20.68 -5.43
N ILE A 126 5.85 -19.80 -6.36
CA ILE A 126 4.92 -20.12 -7.44
C ILE A 126 5.54 -21.11 -8.44
N HIS A 127 6.85 -21.04 -8.67
CA HIS A 127 7.52 -21.89 -9.67
C HIS A 127 8.29 -23.10 -9.13
N THR A 128 8.53 -23.17 -7.82
CA THR A 128 9.31 -24.27 -7.24
C THR A 128 8.62 -25.64 -7.38
N ASP A 129 9.43 -26.66 -7.68
CA ASP A 129 9.05 -28.08 -7.57
C ASP A 129 9.51 -28.72 -6.25
N ASP A 130 10.12 -27.92 -5.36
CA ASP A 130 10.59 -28.37 -4.05
C ASP A 130 9.59 -27.99 -2.94
N PRO A 131 8.82 -28.95 -2.38
CA PRO A 131 7.90 -28.69 -1.28
C PRO A 131 8.64 -28.32 0.02
N GLN A 132 9.90 -28.73 0.19
CA GLN A 132 10.70 -28.35 1.35
C GLN A 132 11.07 -26.86 1.33
N LEU A 133 11.19 -26.25 0.15
CA LEU A 133 11.39 -24.80 0.03
C LEU A 133 10.17 -24.05 0.58
N MET A 134 8.95 -24.50 0.28
CA MET A 134 7.72 -23.89 0.82
C MET A 134 7.67 -24.01 2.35
N VAL A 135 7.92 -25.21 2.87
CA VAL A 135 7.97 -25.45 4.32
C VAL A 135 9.00 -24.54 4.98
N ARG A 136 10.25 -24.51 4.51
CA ARG A 136 11.32 -23.69 5.12
C ARG A 136 11.03 -22.19 5.06
N THR A 137 10.49 -21.73 3.94
CA THR A 137 10.18 -20.31 3.73
C THR A 137 9.04 -19.84 4.64
N LEU A 138 8.06 -20.71 4.90
CA LEU A 138 6.90 -20.38 5.72
C LEU A 138 7.06 -20.73 7.21
N ALA A 139 7.89 -21.72 7.56
CA ALA A 139 8.11 -22.18 8.93
C ALA A 139 9.06 -21.28 9.76
N ASN A 140 10.04 -20.63 9.14
CA ASN A 140 11.16 -20.03 9.90
C ASN A 140 10.80 -18.70 10.62
N GLU A 141 10.83 -18.71 11.97
CA GLU A 141 10.67 -17.52 12.83
C GLU A 141 11.92 -16.63 12.91
N SER A 142 13.08 -17.23 12.67
CA SER A 142 14.36 -16.54 12.77
C SER A 142 14.83 -16.14 11.38
N ALA A 143 14.50 -14.90 11.00
CA ALA A 143 15.22 -14.19 9.96
C ALA A 143 16.65 -13.91 10.46
N GLN A 144 17.50 -14.94 10.40
CA GLN A 144 18.92 -14.71 10.19
C GLN A 144 19.10 -14.68 8.68
N ALA A 145 19.51 -13.53 8.19
CA ALA A 145 19.88 -13.29 6.80
C ALA A 145 21.02 -14.25 6.41
N ALA A 146 20.67 -15.50 6.06
CA ALA A 146 21.37 -16.16 4.99
C ALA A 146 20.88 -15.47 3.74
N ALA A 147 21.78 -14.78 3.03
CA ALA A 147 21.55 -14.31 1.69
C ALA A 147 20.94 -15.45 0.88
N ILE A 148 19.62 -15.42 0.73
CA ILE A 148 19.01 -15.98 -0.45
C ILE A 148 19.58 -15.07 -1.53
N ASP A 149 20.42 -15.62 -2.37
CA ASP A 149 20.86 -15.00 -3.62
C ASP A 149 19.60 -14.89 -4.48
N LEU A 150 18.76 -13.92 -4.12
CA LEU A 150 17.54 -13.59 -4.84
C LEU A 150 18.03 -13.08 -6.18
N PRO A 151 17.55 -13.65 -7.30
CA PRO A 151 17.90 -13.11 -8.60
C PRO A 151 17.53 -11.62 -8.61
N GLU A 152 18.50 -10.79 -8.99
CA GLU A 152 18.32 -9.35 -9.17
C GLU A 152 17.04 -9.11 -9.98
N TRP A 153 16.13 -8.25 -9.51
CA TRP A 153 14.84 -8.04 -10.18
C TRP A 153 15.07 -7.64 -11.64
N GLN A 154 14.71 -8.53 -12.55
CA GLN A 154 14.97 -8.34 -13.97
C GLN A 154 13.87 -7.48 -14.58
N SER A 155 14.20 -6.21 -14.83
CA SER A 155 13.34 -5.32 -15.61
C SER A 155 13.41 -5.64 -17.09
N SER A 156 12.27 -5.81 -17.75
CA SER A 156 12.18 -5.96 -19.21
C SER A 156 12.22 -4.63 -19.95
N ALA A 157 11.97 -3.52 -19.26
CA ALA A 157 12.17 -2.16 -19.75
C ALA A 157 12.63 -1.25 -18.61
N HIS A 158 13.55 -0.33 -18.89
CA HIS A 158 13.96 0.69 -17.94
C HIS A 158 14.39 1.97 -18.67
N SER A 159 14.35 3.08 -17.94
CA SER A 159 14.82 4.38 -18.36
C SER A 159 15.28 5.19 -17.16
N ASP A 160 16.38 5.90 -17.31
CA ASP A 160 16.89 6.81 -16.30
C ASP A 160 16.45 8.24 -16.61
N TRP A 161 16.10 9.01 -15.58
CA TRP A 161 15.80 10.44 -15.71
C TRP A 161 16.31 11.23 -14.50
N ILE A 162 16.56 12.53 -14.72
CA ILE A 162 16.91 13.45 -13.63
C ILE A 162 15.66 14.20 -13.23
N LEU A 163 15.26 14.10 -11.96
CA LEU A 163 14.09 14.80 -11.45
C LEU A 163 14.36 16.31 -11.42
N ASP A 164 13.62 17.08 -12.20
CA ASP A 164 13.84 18.53 -12.31
C ASP A 164 12.65 19.38 -11.80
N TYR A 165 11.79 18.76 -10.99
CA TYR A 165 10.66 19.41 -10.34
C TYR A 165 11.18 20.37 -9.26
N PRO A 166 10.83 21.67 -9.27
CA PRO A 166 11.34 22.64 -8.31
C PRO A 166 11.16 22.25 -6.84
N ASN A 167 10.05 21.59 -6.52
CA ASN A 167 9.68 21.19 -5.16
C ASN A 167 9.88 19.68 -4.90
N GLY A 168 10.57 18.96 -5.79
CA GLY A 168 10.69 17.49 -5.73
C GLY A 168 9.40 16.75 -6.07
N LEU A 169 9.39 15.43 -5.87
CA LEU A 169 8.22 14.58 -6.13
C LEU A 169 7.30 14.58 -4.91
N HIS A 170 6.40 15.56 -4.82
CA HIS A 170 5.40 15.65 -3.75
C HIS A 170 4.04 15.04 -4.16
N ALA A 171 3.07 15.09 -3.24
CA ALA A 171 1.79 14.40 -3.37
C ALA A 171 1.08 14.65 -4.71
N ARG A 172 0.93 15.91 -5.15
CA ARG A 172 0.22 16.25 -6.42
C ARG A 172 0.78 15.57 -7.69
N PRO A 173 2.07 15.73 -8.08
CA PRO A 173 2.64 15.03 -9.23
C PRO A 173 2.74 13.50 -9.00
N ALA A 174 2.95 13.06 -7.75
CA ALA A 174 2.97 11.63 -7.43
C ALA A 174 1.59 10.97 -7.60
N THR A 175 0.48 11.67 -7.34
CA THR A 175 -0.87 11.15 -7.60
C THR A 175 -1.09 10.88 -9.09
N ARG A 176 -0.78 11.84 -9.97
CA ARG A 176 -0.90 11.65 -11.42
C ARG A 176 0.01 10.53 -11.93
N TRP A 177 1.18 10.39 -11.32
CA TRP A 177 2.09 9.28 -11.57
C TRP A 177 1.42 7.94 -11.24
N VAL A 178 0.92 7.77 -10.01
CA VAL A 178 0.29 6.52 -9.55
C VAL A 178 -0.92 6.18 -10.41
N GLU A 179 -1.79 7.15 -10.69
CA GLU A 179 -2.96 7.00 -11.57
C GLU A 179 -2.58 6.53 -12.98
N THR A 180 -1.39 6.88 -13.46
CA THR A 180 -0.88 6.44 -14.76
C THR A 180 -0.26 5.05 -14.66
N ALA A 181 0.52 4.79 -13.61
CA ALA A 181 1.15 3.50 -13.34
C ALA A 181 0.12 2.38 -13.15
N LYS A 182 -0.98 2.65 -12.43
CA LYS A 182 -2.08 1.69 -12.17
C LYS A 182 -2.81 1.23 -13.44
N ARG A 183 -2.62 1.90 -14.59
CA ARG A 183 -3.24 1.51 -15.88
C ARG A 183 -2.54 0.33 -16.55
N PHE A 184 -1.37 -0.06 -16.06
CA PHE A 184 -0.55 -1.11 -16.64
C PHE A 184 -0.52 -2.33 -15.73
N ALA A 185 -0.52 -3.52 -16.33
CA ALA A 185 -0.48 -4.78 -15.60
C ALA A 185 0.92 -5.11 -15.06
N CYS A 186 2.00 -4.66 -15.73
CA CYS A 186 3.38 -4.87 -15.27
C CYS A 186 3.65 -4.29 -13.87
N ASP A 187 4.64 -4.86 -13.19
CA ASP A 187 5.26 -4.26 -12.03
C ASP A 187 6.12 -3.09 -12.45
N ILE A 188 6.06 -1.99 -11.69
CA ILE A 188 6.79 -0.77 -12.00
C ILE A 188 7.49 -0.30 -10.72
N ARG A 189 8.80 -0.05 -10.81
CA ARG A 189 9.62 0.41 -9.70
C ARG A 189 10.37 1.67 -10.08
N VAL A 190 10.48 2.59 -9.14
CA VAL A 190 11.33 3.78 -9.24
C VAL A 190 12.47 3.64 -8.25
N TYR A 191 13.69 3.66 -8.73
CA TYR A 191 14.89 3.59 -7.90
C TYR A 191 15.50 4.97 -7.70
N LYS A 192 15.96 5.22 -6.48
CA LYS A 192 16.86 6.32 -6.12
C LYS A 192 18.08 5.68 -5.46
N ALA A 193 19.20 5.66 -6.18
CA ALA A 193 20.39 4.89 -5.79
C ALA A 193 20.04 3.41 -5.51
N GLN A 194 20.13 2.95 -4.26
CA GLN A 194 19.85 1.56 -3.85
C GLN A 194 18.42 1.37 -3.31
N GLU A 195 17.71 2.46 -3.07
CA GLU A 195 16.33 2.43 -2.57
C GLU A 195 15.37 2.39 -3.75
N PHE A 196 14.22 1.75 -3.56
CA PHE A 196 13.16 1.73 -4.56
C PHE A 196 11.80 2.00 -3.95
N ALA A 197 10.91 2.51 -4.78
CA ALA A 197 9.50 2.66 -4.51
C ALA A 197 8.67 1.88 -5.53
N ASP A 198 7.54 1.35 -5.11
CA ASP A 198 6.49 0.88 -6.00
C ASP A 198 5.83 2.10 -6.67
N ALA A 199 5.88 2.15 -8.01
CA ALA A 199 5.30 3.25 -8.77
C ALA A 199 3.78 3.30 -8.74
N LYS A 200 3.10 2.25 -8.24
CA LYS A 200 1.64 2.19 -8.07
C LYS A 200 1.19 2.51 -6.65
N ALA A 201 2.12 2.73 -5.70
CA ALA A 201 1.81 3.10 -4.32
C ALA A 201 2.29 4.54 -4.04
N LEU A 202 1.34 5.42 -3.67
CA LEU A 202 1.65 6.83 -3.45
C LEU A 202 2.59 7.01 -2.25
N THR A 203 2.34 6.28 -1.16
CA THR A 203 3.19 6.33 0.03
C THR A 203 4.61 5.88 -0.24
N SER A 204 4.78 4.81 -1.03
CA SER A 204 6.08 4.29 -1.43
C SER A 204 6.88 5.36 -2.20
N LEU A 205 6.25 6.01 -3.18
CA LEU A 205 6.87 7.09 -3.95
C LEU A 205 7.25 8.30 -3.11
N LEU A 206 6.38 8.73 -2.21
CA LEU A 206 6.65 9.88 -1.33
C LEU A 206 7.76 9.56 -0.31
N SER A 207 7.81 8.32 0.17
CA SER A 207 8.83 7.85 1.11
C SER A 207 10.23 7.79 0.50
N LEU A 208 10.35 7.67 -0.83
CA LEU A 208 11.62 7.75 -1.55
C LEU A 208 12.32 9.12 -1.37
N GLY A 209 11.56 10.15 -0.98
CA GLY A 209 12.09 11.49 -0.71
C GLY A 209 12.84 12.06 -1.92
N ALA A 210 12.32 11.83 -3.12
CA ALA A 210 12.97 12.25 -4.35
C ALA A 210 12.90 13.79 -4.51
N THR A 211 14.07 14.41 -4.63
CA THR A 211 14.26 15.86 -4.69
C THR A 211 14.85 16.28 -6.02
N ARG A 212 14.78 17.57 -6.32
CA ARG A 212 15.34 18.14 -7.55
C ARG A 212 16.82 17.81 -7.69
N GLY A 213 17.19 17.23 -8.83
CA GLY A 213 18.54 16.82 -9.19
C GLY A 213 18.82 15.33 -8.93
N ASP A 214 17.92 14.62 -8.23
CA ASP A 214 18.07 13.18 -8.03
C ASP A 214 18.00 12.44 -9.37
N SER A 215 18.94 11.52 -9.56
CA SER A 215 18.90 10.55 -10.66
C SER A 215 17.98 9.41 -10.26
N LEU A 216 16.89 9.26 -11.00
CA LEU A 216 15.89 8.22 -10.77
C LEU A 216 15.91 7.23 -11.93
N ARG A 217 15.76 5.95 -11.60
CA ARG A 217 15.60 4.89 -12.60
C ARG A 217 14.17 4.39 -12.56
N LEU A 218 13.44 4.60 -13.63
CA LEU A 218 12.16 3.95 -13.86
C LEU A 218 12.42 2.60 -14.48
N ALA A 219 11.86 1.55 -13.91
CA ALA A 219 11.95 0.23 -14.48
C ALA A 219 10.62 -0.48 -14.36
N ALA A 220 10.33 -1.35 -15.33
CA ALA A 220 9.13 -2.17 -15.34
C ALA A 220 9.46 -3.62 -15.73
N SER A 221 8.69 -4.56 -15.17
CA SER A 221 8.78 -5.99 -15.49
C SER A 221 7.40 -6.59 -15.68
N GLY A 222 7.25 -7.45 -16.69
CA GLY A 222 5.98 -8.06 -17.06
C GLY A 222 5.31 -7.45 -18.30
N PRO A 223 4.02 -7.77 -18.52
CA PRO A 223 3.29 -7.39 -19.73
C PRO A 223 3.14 -5.87 -19.84
N ASP A 224 3.29 -5.33 -21.04
CA ASP A 224 3.26 -3.89 -21.33
C ASP A 224 4.36 -3.04 -20.69
N SER A 225 5.40 -3.63 -20.10
CA SER A 225 6.52 -2.93 -19.43
C SER A 225 7.11 -1.77 -20.24
N ARG A 226 7.37 -1.96 -21.54
CA ARG A 226 7.89 -0.86 -22.40
C ARG A 226 6.88 0.28 -22.56
N ARG A 227 5.61 -0.05 -22.81
CA ARG A 227 4.51 0.94 -22.91
C ARG A 227 4.33 1.71 -21.60
N ALA A 228 4.47 1.03 -20.47
CA ALA A 228 4.38 1.64 -19.14
C ALA A 228 5.52 2.63 -18.89
N VAL A 229 6.76 2.24 -19.20
CA VAL A 229 7.94 3.13 -19.09
C VAL A 229 7.79 4.35 -20.00
N ASP A 230 7.40 4.15 -21.26
CA ASP A 230 7.23 5.25 -22.22
C ASP A 230 6.13 6.23 -21.76
N ALA A 231 4.98 5.73 -21.34
CA ALA A 231 3.88 6.56 -20.86
C ALA A 231 4.23 7.36 -19.59
N LEU A 232 4.95 6.75 -18.65
CA LEU A 232 5.40 7.43 -17.44
C LEU A 232 6.49 8.47 -17.74
N LEU A 233 7.39 8.21 -18.68
CA LEU A 233 8.37 9.22 -19.11
C LEU A 233 7.69 10.44 -19.75
N ASP A 234 6.69 10.23 -20.59
CA ASP A 234 5.94 11.31 -21.20
C ASP A 234 5.16 12.11 -20.15
N LEU A 235 4.58 11.42 -19.16
CA LEU A 235 3.96 12.08 -18.02
C LEU A 235 4.97 12.93 -17.23
N VAL A 236 6.15 12.40 -16.92
CA VAL A 236 7.19 13.13 -16.18
C VAL A 236 7.61 14.39 -16.91
N ARG A 237 7.74 14.33 -18.24
CA ARG A 237 8.04 15.51 -19.06
C ARG A 237 6.93 16.55 -18.99
N SER A 238 5.66 16.13 -19.05
CA SER A 238 4.50 17.02 -18.87
C SER A 238 4.51 17.68 -17.50
N LEU A 239 4.65 16.88 -16.45
CA LEU A 239 4.70 17.35 -15.06
C LEU A 239 5.86 18.31 -14.81
N SER A 240 7.04 18.06 -15.40
CA SER A 240 8.18 18.97 -15.33
C SER A 240 7.84 20.38 -15.84
N ALA A 241 7.16 20.47 -16.98
CA ALA A 241 6.75 21.74 -17.56
C ALA A 241 5.74 22.47 -16.67
N GLU A 242 4.75 21.74 -16.15
CA GLU A 242 3.72 22.28 -15.25
C GLU A 242 4.33 22.78 -13.93
N GLU A 243 5.12 21.95 -13.24
CA GLU A 243 5.74 22.29 -11.96
C GLU A 243 6.69 23.50 -12.05
N LYS A 244 7.45 23.60 -13.15
CA LYS A 244 8.29 24.79 -13.41
C LYS A 244 7.46 26.04 -13.66
N ALA A 245 6.37 25.93 -14.41
CA ALA A 245 5.47 27.05 -14.66
C ALA A 245 4.80 27.53 -13.36
N ASP A 246 4.41 26.61 -12.49
CA ASP A 246 3.81 26.89 -11.18
C ASP A 246 4.81 27.59 -10.26
N ALA A 247 6.03 27.06 -10.15
CA ALA A 247 7.10 27.67 -9.38
C ALA A 247 7.45 29.08 -9.88
N GLU A 248 7.48 29.30 -11.20
CA GLU A 248 7.75 30.62 -11.76
C GLU A 248 6.60 31.60 -11.54
N ARG A 249 5.33 31.15 -11.57
CA ARG A 249 4.18 31.98 -11.15
C ARG A 249 4.30 32.38 -9.69
N ALA A 250 4.59 31.42 -8.80
CA ALA A 250 4.77 31.69 -7.37
C ALA A 250 5.93 32.67 -7.12
N ARG A 251 7.06 32.49 -7.81
CA ARG A 251 8.22 33.39 -7.73
C ARG A 251 7.88 34.81 -8.20
N ARG A 252 7.17 34.96 -9.32
CA ARG A 252 6.74 36.27 -9.83
C ARG A 252 5.80 36.96 -8.85
N ASN A 253 4.81 36.24 -8.32
CA ASN A 253 3.87 36.77 -7.33
C ASN A 253 4.60 37.23 -6.06
N ALA A 254 5.57 36.45 -5.58
CA ALA A 254 6.40 36.82 -4.44
C ALA A 254 7.28 38.05 -4.72
N LEU A 255 7.82 38.19 -5.93
CA LEU A 255 8.61 39.37 -6.32
C LEU A 255 7.76 40.64 -6.41
N VAL A 256 6.55 40.54 -6.99
CA VAL A 256 5.58 41.65 -7.03
C VAL A 256 5.24 42.07 -5.61
N ALA A 257 4.88 41.13 -4.74
CA ALA A 257 4.57 41.42 -3.34
C ALA A 257 5.73 42.10 -2.58
N ARG A 258 6.99 41.76 -2.90
CA ARG A 258 8.19 42.38 -2.29
C ARG A 258 8.51 43.78 -2.82
N ARG A 259 8.11 44.10 -4.06
CA ARG A 259 8.38 45.41 -4.70
C ARG A 259 7.35 46.47 -4.32
N SER A 260 6.19 46.05 -3.85
CA SER A 260 5.18 46.95 -3.31
C SER A 260 5.72 47.57 -2.01
N THR A 261 5.97 48.88 -2.02
CA THR A 261 6.17 49.63 -0.78
C THR A 261 4.94 49.39 0.08
N PRO A 262 5.10 49.00 1.37
CA PRO A 262 3.94 48.81 2.24
C PRO A 262 3.12 50.11 2.27
N GLU A 263 1.85 50.03 1.88
CA GLU A 263 0.92 51.19 1.90
C GLU A 263 0.73 51.74 3.32
N TRP A 264 1.04 50.93 4.32
CA TRP A 264 0.93 51.26 5.73
C TRP A 264 2.09 50.66 6.51
N LEU A 265 2.69 51.46 7.38
CA LEU A 265 3.69 51.04 8.36
C LEU A 265 3.17 51.41 9.76
N PRO A 266 3.27 50.52 10.75
CA PRO A 266 2.85 50.83 12.11
C PRO A 266 3.71 51.97 12.68
N GLU A 267 3.05 52.96 13.27
CA GLU A 267 3.73 54.04 14.00
C GLU A 267 4.29 53.51 15.35
N GLY A 268 5.49 53.96 15.71
CA GLY A 268 6.13 53.62 17.00
C GLY A 268 7.10 52.44 16.97
N LYS A 269 7.63 52.07 18.14
CA LYS A 269 8.58 50.94 18.32
C LYS A 269 7.83 49.64 18.60
N SER A 270 7.04 49.19 17.65
CA SER A 270 6.35 47.89 17.76
C SER A 270 7.35 46.75 17.64
N GLN A 271 7.22 45.72 18.48
CA GLN A 271 8.02 44.51 18.37
C GLN A 271 7.61 43.75 17.10
N ALA A 272 8.51 43.68 16.12
CA ALA A 272 8.28 42.94 14.89
C ALA A 272 8.82 41.51 15.00
N ILE A 273 8.02 40.53 14.57
CA ILE A 273 8.43 39.14 14.37
C ILE A 273 8.37 38.88 12.86
N TYR A 274 9.51 38.53 12.26
CA TYR A 274 9.60 38.26 10.84
C TYR A 274 9.38 36.76 10.57
N GLY A 275 8.61 36.44 9.52
CA GLY A 275 8.33 35.08 9.09
C GLY A 275 8.17 34.97 7.57
N ILE A 276 7.96 33.76 7.08
CA ILE A 276 7.63 33.50 5.67
C ILE A 276 6.13 33.73 5.49
N GLY A 277 5.74 34.74 4.72
CA GLY A 277 4.34 35.01 4.43
C GLY A 277 3.72 33.91 3.56
N ALA A 278 2.60 33.34 4.02
CA ALA A 278 1.86 32.32 3.27
C ALA A 278 0.98 32.92 2.15
N SER A 279 0.46 34.13 2.37
CA SER A 279 -0.35 34.87 1.40
C SER A 279 -0.04 36.37 1.45
N PRO A 280 -0.22 37.11 0.34
CA PRO A 280 -0.12 38.56 0.35
C PRO A 280 -1.29 39.19 1.11
N GLY A 281 -1.11 40.43 1.59
CA GLY A 281 -2.15 41.24 2.22
C GLY A 281 -1.82 41.64 3.66
N LEU A 282 -2.74 42.39 4.29
CA LEU A 282 -2.69 42.79 5.69
C LEU A 282 -3.80 42.07 6.46
N ALA A 283 -3.46 41.44 7.58
CA ALA A 283 -4.42 40.85 8.51
C ALA A 283 -4.20 41.43 9.91
N VAL A 284 -5.29 41.81 10.57
CA VAL A 284 -5.26 42.28 11.97
C VAL A 284 -5.96 41.23 12.82
N GLY A 285 -5.26 40.70 13.82
CA GLY A 285 -5.81 39.65 14.66
C GLY A 285 -4.89 39.22 15.79
N LYS A 286 -5.36 38.28 16.59
CA LYS A 286 -4.57 37.66 17.65
C LYS A 286 -3.49 36.77 17.04
N LEU A 287 -2.23 37.05 17.32
CA LEU A 287 -1.13 36.16 16.97
C LEU A 287 -1.31 34.84 17.75
N VAL A 288 -1.45 33.75 17.03
CA VAL A 288 -1.51 32.40 17.59
C VAL A 288 -0.25 31.64 17.22
N ARG A 289 0.35 30.96 18.19
CA ARG A 289 1.43 30.01 17.92
C ARG A 289 0.79 28.69 17.55
N HIS A 290 0.90 28.28 16.29
CA HIS A 290 0.56 26.91 15.92
C HIS A 290 1.58 25.97 16.57
N VAL A 291 1.14 25.21 17.55
CA VAL A 291 1.89 24.09 18.11
C VAL A 291 1.35 22.86 17.40
N SER A 292 2.23 22.11 16.72
CA SER A 292 1.81 20.86 16.09
C SER A 292 1.16 19.99 17.15
N HIS A 293 -0.12 19.68 16.97
CA HIS A 293 -0.79 18.76 17.85
C HIS A 293 -0.17 17.37 17.65
N GLN A 294 0.43 16.83 18.70
CA GLN A 294 0.59 15.39 18.79
C GLN A 294 -0.80 14.84 19.07
N PHE A 295 -1.31 14.04 18.15
CA PHE A 295 -2.52 13.27 18.38
C PHE A 295 -2.15 12.16 19.36
N ASP A 296 -2.60 12.30 20.61
CA ASP A 296 -2.61 11.18 21.54
C ASP A 296 -3.85 10.35 21.21
N VAL A 297 -3.65 9.34 20.36
CA VAL A 297 -4.70 8.38 20.04
C VAL A 297 -4.51 7.22 21.01
N PRO A 298 -5.34 7.06 22.05
CA PRO A 298 -5.22 5.94 22.95
C PRO A 298 -5.59 4.65 22.22
N ASP A 299 -4.79 3.61 22.42
CA ASP A 299 -5.13 2.28 21.93
C ASP A 299 -6.30 1.71 22.73
N SER A 300 -7.49 1.76 22.14
CA SER A 300 -8.74 1.25 22.71
C SER A 300 -9.26 0.10 21.83
N PRO A 301 -8.67 -1.10 21.94
CA PRO A 301 -9.07 -2.23 21.10
C PRO A 301 -10.50 -2.66 21.40
N GLY A 302 -11.29 -2.80 20.34
CA GLY A 302 -12.64 -3.32 20.37
C GLY A 302 -12.71 -4.76 19.87
N ASP A 303 -13.88 -5.13 19.35
CA ASP A 303 -14.01 -6.33 18.54
C ASP A 303 -13.38 -6.09 17.17
N VAL A 304 -12.58 -7.04 16.67
CA VAL A 304 -11.82 -6.89 15.42
C VAL A 304 -12.72 -6.64 14.21
N VAL A 305 -13.92 -7.24 14.18
CA VAL A 305 -14.87 -7.03 13.08
C VAL A 305 -15.47 -5.63 13.19
N ALA A 306 -15.91 -5.25 14.38
CA ALA A 306 -16.43 -3.90 14.63
C ALA A 306 -15.38 -2.80 14.35
N ASP A 307 -14.12 -3.04 14.70
CA ASP A 307 -13.00 -2.14 14.43
C ASP A 307 -12.69 -2.06 12.92
N GLY A 308 -12.75 -3.19 12.21
CA GLY A 308 -12.65 -3.22 10.75
C GLY A 308 -13.77 -2.44 10.05
N GLU A 309 -15.02 -2.65 10.46
CA GLU A 309 -16.20 -1.92 9.98
C GLU A 309 -16.11 -0.42 10.30
N ALA A 310 -15.60 -0.06 11.48
CA ALA A 310 -15.39 1.32 11.87
C ALA A 310 -14.32 2.01 11.01
N LEU A 311 -13.22 1.33 10.71
CA LEU A 311 -12.20 1.81 9.79
C LEU A 311 -12.78 2.01 8.39
N GLU A 312 -13.50 1.02 7.85
CA GLU A 312 -14.13 1.12 6.53
C GLU A 312 -15.13 2.29 6.46
N ALA A 313 -16.00 2.42 7.46
CA ALA A 313 -16.96 3.53 7.55
C ALA A 313 -16.25 4.89 7.61
N ALA A 314 -15.14 4.99 8.35
CA ALA A 314 -14.34 6.20 8.43
C ALA A 314 -13.70 6.55 7.07
N LEU A 315 -13.15 5.56 6.36
CA LEU A 315 -12.55 5.71 5.03
C LEU A 315 -13.59 6.17 3.99
N LEU A 316 -14.81 5.61 4.02
CA LEU A 316 -15.91 6.05 3.18
C LEU A 316 -16.33 7.50 3.48
N ALA A 317 -16.47 7.83 4.77
CA ALA A 317 -16.86 9.17 5.20
C ALA A 317 -15.84 10.24 4.81
N ILE A 318 -14.55 9.99 5.04
CA ILE A 318 -13.49 10.95 4.70
C ILE A 318 -13.35 11.10 3.18
N THR A 319 -13.51 10.02 2.42
CA THR A 319 -13.47 10.06 0.95
C THR A 319 -14.57 10.97 0.40
N ALA A 320 -15.80 10.84 0.91
CA ALA A 320 -16.93 11.69 0.51
C ALA A 320 -16.72 13.17 0.89
N GLN A 321 -16.13 13.42 2.07
CA GLN A 321 -15.78 14.78 2.51
C GLN A 321 -14.71 15.41 1.61
N LEU A 322 -13.66 14.67 1.28
CA LEU A 322 -12.59 15.13 0.38
C LEU A 322 -13.10 15.41 -1.03
N GLN A 323 -14.00 14.56 -1.57
CA GLN A 323 -14.67 14.83 -2.85
C GLN A 323 -15.48 16.14 -2.82
N THR A 324 -16.21 16.38 -1.73
CA THR A 324 -16.97 17.62 -1.55
C THR A 324 -16.05 18.84 -1.51
N LEU A 325 -14.96 18.77 -0.75
CA LEU A 325 -13.96 19.83 -0.66
C LEU A 325 -13.26 20.10 -1.99
N GLU A 326 -12.97 19.05 -2.75
CA GLU A 326 -12.39 19.14 -4.09
C GLU A 326 -13.31 19.93 -5.03
N VAL A 327 -14.59 19.56 -5.11
CA VAL A 327 -15.58 20.23 -5.98
C VAL A 327 -15.75 21.70 -5.58
N GLN A 328 -15.91 21.98 -4.28
CA GLN A 328 -16.06 23.34 -3.77
C GLN A 328 -14.81 24.20 -4.04
N THR A 329 -13.62 23.64 -3.82
CA THR A 329 -12.37 24.36 -4.06
C THR A 329 -12.13 24.59 -5.54
N SER A 330 -12.43 23.59 -6.38
CA SER A 330 -12.27 23.67 -7.84
C SER A 330 -13.14 24.78 -8.42
N SER A 331 -14.41 24.88 -8.00
CA SER A 331 -15.32 25.95 -8.44
C SER A 331 -14.90 27.36 -7.99
N ARG A 332 -14.26 27.50 -6.83
CA ARG A 332 -13.89 28.81 -6.27
C ARG A 332 -12.49 29.28 -6.68
N LEU A 333 -11.53 28.37 -6.73
CA LEU A 333 -10.10 28.67 -6.86
C LEU A 333 -9.44 28.00 -8.07
N GLY A 334 -10.12 27.04 -8.72
CA GLY A 334 -9.60 26.32 -9.88
C GLY A 334 -9.15 24.89 -9.57
N ALA A 335 -9.03 24.08 -10.63
CA ALA A 335 -8.71 22.66 -10.53
C ALA A 335 -7.31 22.38 -9.97
N ALA A 336 -6.34 23.27 -10.21
CA ALA A 336 -4.97 23.09 -9.72
C ALA A 336 -4.94 23.15 -8.18
N GLU A 337 -5.63 24.11 -7.58
CA GLU A 337 -5.76 24.34 -6.15
C GLU A 337 -6.56 23.21 -5.47
N ALA A 338 -7.51 22.62 -6.17
CA ALA A 338 -8.29 21.48 -5.69
C ALA A 338 -7.53 20.15 -5.72
N ALA A 339 -6.50 20.01 -6.56
CA ALA A 339 -5.78 18.75 -6.78
C ALA A 339 -5.12 18.17 -5.50
N ILE A 340 -4.95 18.97 -4.44
CA ILE A 340 -4.48 18.47 -3.14
C ILE A 340 -5.45 17.46 -2.52
N PHE A 341 -6.76 17.64 -2.72
CA PHE A 341 -7.78 16.73 -2.18
C PHE A 341 -7.79 15.40 -2.93
N ALA A 342 -7.58 15.41 -4.24
CA ALA A 342 -7.36 14.19 -5.02
C ALA A 342 -6.14 13.41 -4.49
N ALA A 343 -5.04 14.12 -4.19
CA ALA A 343 -3.86 13.50 -3.61
C ALA A 343 -4.09 12.92 -2.20
N GLN A 344 -4.90 13.58 -1.38
CA GLN A 344 -5.30 13.06 -0.07
C GLN A 344 -6.17 11.80 -0.19
N ARG A 345 -7.08 11.73 -1.17
CA ARG A 345 -7.85 10.50 -1.42
C ARG A 345 -6.96 9.35 -1.88
N GLU A 346 -6.02 9.62 -2.78
CA GLU A 346 -5.08 8.59 -3.24
C GLU A 346 -4.21 8.07 -2.09
N LEU A 347 -3.85 8.93 -1.13
CA LEU A 347 -3.13 8.53 0.07
C LEU A 347 -3.97 7.63 0.98
N ILE A 348 -5.24 7.97 1.18
CA ILE A 348 -6.16 7.19 2.04
C ILE A 348 -6.55 5.85 1.38
N ALA A 349 -6.56 5.81 0.05
CA ALA A 349 -6.80 4.60 -0.75
C ALA A 349 -5.51 3.82 -1.06
N ASP A 350 -4.38 4.17 -0.43
CA ASP A 350 -3.12 3.45 -0.64
C ASP A 350 -3.21 2.07 0.00
N ASP A 351 -3.14 1.03 -0.84
CA ASP A 351 -3.28 -0.35 -0.39
C ASP A 351 -2.27 -0.69 0.70
N GLN A 352 -1.02 -0.22 0.62
CA GLN A 352 0.00 -0.55 1.62
C GLN A 352 -0.41 -0.02 3.00
N LEU A 353 -0.90 1.22 3.07
CA LEU A 353 -1.39 1.80 4.33
C LEU A 353 -2.61 1.05 4.86
N LEU A 354 -3.57 0.73 4.00
CA LEU A 354 -4.78 0.00 4.38
C LEU A 354 -4.45 -1.39 4.93
N HIS A 355 -3.51 -2.09 4.28
CA HIS A 355 -3.02 -3.38 4.77
C HIS A 355 -2.31 -3.24 6.12
N GLU A 356 -1.50 -2.20 6.31
CA GLU A 356 -0.80 -1.96 7.58
C GLU A 356 -1.76 -1.64 8.73
N ALA A 357 -2.78 -0.79 8.49
CA ALA A 357 -3.83 -0.47 9.45
C ALA A 357 -4.66 -1.72 9.81
N MET A 358 -5.13 -2.46 8.80
CA MET A 358 -5.88 -3.69 9.02
C MET A 358 -5.05 -4.74 9.77
N ALA A 359 -3.78 -4.92 9.40
CA ALA A 359 -2.87 -5.82 10.10
C ALA A 359 -2.60 -5.40 11.54
N THR A 360 -2.81 -4.12 11.87
CA THR A 360 -2.65 -3.57 13.21
C THR A 360 -3.91 -3.77 14.04
N ILE A 361 -5.10 -3.58 13.45
CA ILE A 361 -6.39 -3.95 14.06
C ILE A 361 -6.43 -5.44 14.38
N LEU A 362 -6.01 -6.28 13.43
CA LEU A 362 -5.92 -7.73 13.62
C LEU A 362 -5.01 -8.11 14.80
N ARG A 363 -3.99 -7.29 15.13
CA ARG A 363 -3.10 -7.49 16.30
C ARG A 363 -3.74 -7.07 17.63
N GLY A 364 -5.05 -6.83 17.66
CA GLY A 364 -5.77 -6.41 18.85
C GLY A 364 -5.48 -4.96 19.22
N ARG A 365 -5.28 -4.09 18.22
CA ARG A 365 -5.22 -2.63 18.40
C ARG A 365 -6.54 -2.03 17.96
N GLY A 366 -6.95 -0.91 18.55
CA GLY A 366 -8.19 -0.23 18.18
C GLY A 366 -8.12 0.41 16.80
N ALA A 367 -9.26 0.49 16.11
CA ALA A 367 -9.37 1.05 14.76
C ALA A 367 -8.89 2.50 14.64
N ALA A 368 -9.08 3.31 15.68
CA ALA A 368 -8.62 4.70 15.67
C ALA A 368 -7.10 4.81 15.79
N TRP A 369 -6.47 3.86 16.51
CA TRP A 369 -5.02 3.83 16.75
C TRP A 369 -4.24 3.31 15.54
N ALA A 370 -4.81 2.28 14.89
CA ALA A 370 -4.31 1.67 13.67
C ALA A 370 -4.44 2.61 12.48
#